data_AF-A0A349B2T3-F1
#
_entry.id   AF-A0A349B2T3-F1
#
_cell.length_a   1.000
_cell.length_b   1.000
_cell.length_c   1.000
_cell.angle_alpha   90.00
_cell.angle_beta   90.00
_cell.angle_gamma   90.00
#
_symmetry.space_group_name_H-M   'P 1'
#
loop_
_entity.id
_entity.type
_entity.pdbx_description
1 polymer ?
#
loop_
_entity_poly.entity_id
_entity_poly.type
_entity_poly.pdbx_seq_one_letter_code
_entity_poly.pdbx_strand_id
1 'polypeptide(L)'
;ELSTTGNFLDAPTALTWGLVNHVVPHDELVPFAQQLAADIASNDQAGVRRMLQTYDEGVLVDGREAWAIEGRVAGEWQAGGRDGADLEARRKAVTERGRSQV
;
A
#
# COMPACT_ATOMS: atom_id res chain seq x y z
N GLU A 1 -0.55 -14.60 -5.85
CA GLU A 1 0.78 -14.56 -6.48
C GLU A 1 1.75 -13.68 -5.69
N LEU A 2 1.53 -12.36 -5.62
CA LEU A 2 2.41 -11.44 -4.89
C LEU A 2 2.65 -11.85 -3.43
N SER A 3 1.58 -12.15 -2.67
CA SER A 3 1.69 -12.50 -1.26
C SER A 3 2.42 -13.83 -1.00
N THR A 4 2.48 -14.72 -1.97
CA THR A 4 3.04 -16.07 -1.83
C THR A 4 4.43 -16.22 -2.43
N THR A 5 4.74 -15.48 -3.51
CA THR A 5 6.08 -15.50 -4.15
C THR A 5 7.00 -14.42 -3.58
N GLY A 6 6.43 -13.32 -3.09
CA GLY A 6 7.19 -12.16 -2.64
C GLY A 6 8.09 -11.56 -3.73
N ASN A 7 7.85 -11.84 -5.01
CA ASN A 7 8.61 -11.26 -6.10
C ASN A 7 8.35 -9.76 -6.18
N PHE A 8 9.39 -9.00 -6.52
CA PHE A 8 9.25 -7.57 -6.71
C PHE A 8 8.50 -7.28 -8.01
N LEU A 9 7.76 -6.17 -7.98
CA LEU A 9 6.91 -5.72 -9.07
C LEU A 9 7.47 -4.39 -9.59
N ASP A 10 7.74 -4.32 -10.89
CA ASP A 10 8.18 -3.08 -11.51
C ASP A 10 7.01 -2.08 -11.68
N ALA A 11 7.35 -0.81 -11.90
CA ALA A 11 6.36 0.25 -12.00
C ALA A 11 5.39 0.09 -13.20
N PRO A 12 5.84 -0.27 -14.43
CA PRO A 12 4.94 -0.49 -15.56
C PRO A 12 3.93 -1.63 -15.32
N THR A 13 4.35 -2.73 -14.68
CA THR A 13 3.48 -3.85 -14.35
C THR A 13 2.52 -3.46 -13.24
N ALA A 14 2.97 -2.73 -12.21
CA ALA A 14 2.10 -2.20 -11.16
C ALA A 14 0.98 -1.29 -11.72
N LEU A 15 1.30 -0.47 -12.73
CA LEU A 15 0.31 0.33 -13.47
C LEU A 15 -0.68 -0.56 -14.21
N THR A 16 -0.18 -1.54 -14.96
CA THR A 16 -1.01 -2.47 -15.75
C THR A 16 -1.95 -3.29 -14.88
N TRP A 17 -1.51 -3.68 -13.68
CA TRP A 17 -2.32 -4.43 -12.71
C TRP A 17 -3.27 -3.55 -11.90
N GLY A 18 -3.21 -2.22 -12.05
CA GLY A 18 -4.05 -1.26 -11.35
C GLY A 18 -3.66 -1.03 -9.89
N LEU A 19 -2.43 -1.37 -9.49
CA LEU A 19 -1.92 -1.09 -8.14
C LEU A 19 -1.57 0.39 -7.96
N VAL A 20 -1.15 1.04 -9.05
CA VAL A 20 -0.90 2.49 -9.10
C VAL A 20 -1.64 3.09 -10.29
N ASN A 21 -2.06 4.35 -10.15
CA ASN A 21 -2.79 5.05 -11.21
C ASN A 21 -1.88 5.65 -12.29
N HIS A 22 -0.63 6.00 -11.93
CA HIS A 22 0.33 6.65 -12.81
C HIS A 22 1.76 6.21 -12.51
N VAL A 23 2.62 6.23 -13.54
CA VAL A 23 4.06 6.07 -13.44
C VAL A 23 4.70 7.24 -14.17
N VAL A 24 5.54 7.99 -13.46
CA VAL A 24 6.19 9.22 -13.95
C VAL A 24 7.70 9.14 -13.71
N PRO A 25 8.53 9.95 -14.41
CA PRO A 25 9.93 10.12 -14.09
C PRO A 25 10.16 10.45 -12.61
N HIS A 26 11.31 10.03 -12.07
CA HIS A 26 11.57 10.14 -10.63
C HIS A 26 11.55 11.59 -10.12
N ASP A 27 12.10 12.52 -10.90
CA ASP A 27 12.13 13.95 -10.64
C ASP A 27 10.76 14.63 -10.74
N GLU A 28 9.82 14.02 -11.47
CA GLU A 28 8.45 14.52 -11.62
C GLU A 28 7.47 13.96 -10.59
N LEU A 29 7.86 12.94 -9.80
CA LEU A 29 6.96 12.27 -8.83
C LEU A 29 6.29 13.26 -7.87
N VAL A 30 7.10 14.10 -7.21
CA VAL A 30 6.58 15.06 -6.22
C VAL A 30 5.79 16.18 -6.90
N PRO A 31 6.28 16.84 -7.97
CA PRO A 31 5.50 17.82 -8.72
C PRO A 31 4.14 17.30 -9.20
N PHE A 32 4.10 16.09 -9.78
CA PHE A 32 2.87 15.48 -10.30
C PHE A 32 1.85 15.21 -9.18
N ALA A 33 2.31 14.66 -8.04
CA ALA A 33 1.44 14.42 -6.89
C ALA A 33 0.90 15.73 -6.27
N GLN A 34 1.71 16.78 -6.24
CA GLN A 34 1.28 18.10 -5.77
C GLN A 34 0.25 18.73 -6.69
N GLN A 35 0.39 18.57 -8.01
CA GLN A 35 -0.61 19.05 -8.96
C GLN A 35 -1.96 18.34 -8.74
N LEU A 36 -1.97 17.01 -8.61
CA LEU A 36 -3.20 16.26 -8.29
C LEU A 36 -3.83 16.71 -6.97
N ALA A 37 -3.01 16.97 -5.95
CA ALA A 37 -3.50 17.48 -4.67
C ALA A 37 -4.12 18.88 -4.82
N ALA A 38 -3.52 19.76 -5.63
CA ALA A 38 -4.07 21.08 -5.93
C ALA A 38 -5.40 20.97 -6.68
N ASP A 39 -5.51 20.07 -7.65
CA ASP A 39 -6.75 19.81 -8.39
C ASP A 39 -7.86 19.35 -7.44
N ILE A 40 -7.57 18.41 -6.52
CA ILE A 40 -8.51 17.95 -5.49
C ILE A 40 -8.91 19.09 -4.54
N ALA A 41 -7.94 19.90 -4.11
CA ALA A 41 -8.17 21.02 -3.20
C ALA A 41 -9.01 22.14 -3.84
N SER A 42 -8.97 22.26 -5.17
CA SER A 42 -9.77 23.25 -5.92
C SER A 42 -11.25 22.89 -6.06
N ASN A 43 -11.63 21.64 -5.75
CA ASN A 43 -13.00 21.15 -5.87
C ASN A 43 -13.85 21.49 -4.62
N ASP A 44 -15.17 21.24 -4.67
CA ASP A 44 -16.04 21.42 -3.50
C ASP A 44 -15.64 20.48 -2.35
N GLN A 45 -15.04 21.06 -1.32
CA GLN A 45 -14.46 20.31 -0.21
C GLN A 45 -15.52 19.57 0.62
N ALA A 46 -16.78 20.05 0.64
CA ALA A 46 -17.85 19.34 1.32
C ALA A 46 -18.20 18.05 0.57
N GLY A 47 -18.41 18.13 -0.75
CA GLY A 47 -18.66 16.99 -1.62
C GLY A 47 -17.52 15.97 -1.63
N VAL A 48 -16.27 16.43 -1.80
CA VAL A 48 -15.09 15.55 -1.80
C VAL A 48 -14.99 14.76 -0.49
N ARG A 49 -15.10 15.42 0.66
CA ARG A 49 -15.02 14.75 1.97
C ARG A 49 -16.15 13.76 2.17
N ARG A 50 -17.39 14.11 1.81
CA ARG A 50 -18.52 13.19 1.94
C ARG A 50 -18.40 11.98 1.01
N MET A 51 -17.89 12.18 -0.20
CA MET A 51 -17.63 11.10 -1.15
C MET A 51 -16.57 10.13 -0.61
N LEU A 52 -15.42 10.64 -0.15
CA LEU A 52 -14.37 9.82 0.46
C LEU A 52 -14.88 9.06 1.69
N GLN A 53 -15.68 9.71 2.54
CA GLN A 53 -16.31 9.07 3.69
C GLN A 53 -17.27 7.95 3.25
N THR A 54 -18.02 8.14 2.16
CA THR A 54 -18.91 7.10 1.63
C THR A 54 -18.13 5.89 1.12
N TYR A 55 -16.96 6.10 0.51
CA TYR A 55 -16.09 5.00 0.11
C TYR A 55 -15.53 4.23 1.31
N ASP A 56 -15.09 4.94 2.36
CA ASP A 56 -14.64 4.30 3.60
C ASP A 56 -15.78 3.49 4.26
N GLU A 57 -16.96 4.09 4.39
CA GLU A 57 -18.17 3.42 4.88
C GLU A 57 -18.51 2.17 4.05
N GLY A 58 -18.41 2.27 2.72
CA GLY A 58 -18.73 1.20 1.77
C GLY A 58 -17.73 0.04 1.77
N VAL A 59 -16.42 0.33 1.83
CA VAL A 59 -15.36 -0.69 1.92
C VAL A 59 -15.49 -1.50 3.22
N LEU A 60 -15.95 -0.86 4.29
CA LEU A 60 -16.07 -1.47 5.61
C LEU A 60 -17.37 -2.25 5.85
N VAL A 61 -18.32 -2.27 4.90
CA VAL A 61 -19.56 -3.05 5.06
C VAL A 61 -19.25 -4.54 5.22
N ASP A 62 -18.31 -5.07 4.43
CA ASP A 62 -17.85 -6.46 4.52
C ASP A 62 -16.40 -6.61 5.08
N GLY A 63 -15.59 -5.53 5.06
CA GLY A 63 -14.15 -5.60 5.38
C GLY A 63 -13.78 -5.66 6.87
N ARG A 64 -14.70 -5.31 7.78
CA ARG A 64 -14.39 -5.25 9.23
C ARG A 64 -14.07 -6.61 9.85
N GLU A 65 -14.77 -7.66 9.43
CA GLU A 65 -14.49 -9.02 9.90
C GLU A 65 -13.16 -9.53 9.35
N ALA A 66 -12.87 -9.25 8.07
CA ALA A 66 -11.59 -9.59 7.46
C ALA A 66 -10.41 -8.94 8.20
N TRP A 67 -10.51 -7.64 8.51
CA TRP A 67 -9.48 -6.94 9.30
C TRP A 67 -9.32 -7.51 10.71
N ALA A 68 -10.41 -7.90 11.37
CA ALA A 68 -10.34 -8.52 12.70
C ALA A 68 -9.63 -9.89 12.65
N ILE A 69 -9.88 -10.69 11.61
CA ILE A 69 -9.20 -11.97 11.38
C ILE A 69 -7.70 -11.74 11.14
N GLU A 70 -7.35 -10.80 10.25
CA GLU A 70 -5.94 -10.46 9.96
C GLU A 70 -5.21 -9.99 11.22
N GLY A 71 -5.83 -9.09 12.01
CA GLY A 71 -5.24 -8.59 13.25
C GLY A 71 -5.01 -9.70 14.28
N ARG A 72 -6.00 -10.58 14.48
CA ARG A 72 -5.87 -11.72 15.41
C ARG A 72 -4.76 -12.67 14.97
N VAL A 73 -4.75 -13.08 13.70
CA VAL A 73 -3.74 -14.01 13.16
C VAL A 73 -2.34 -13.37 13.23
N ALA A 74 -2.20 -12.09 12.90
CA ALA A 74 -0.94 -11.38 13.02
C ALA A 74 -0.44 -11.35 14.48
N GLY A 75 -1.34 -11.09 15.44
CA GLY A 75 -1.01 -11.12 16.88
C GLY A 75 -0.53 -12.49 17.36
N GLU A 76 -1.27 -13.56 17.04
CA GLU A 76 -0.88 -14.94 17.34
C GLU A 76 0.49 -15.30 16.71
N TRP A 77 0.68 -14.93 15.45
CA TRP A 77 1.91 -15.17 14.69
C TRP A 77 3.12 -14.41 15.25
N GLN A 78 2.92 -13.23 15.86
CA GLN A 78 4.01 -12.49 16.52
C GLN A 78 4.31 -13.00 17.93
N ALA A 79 3.28 -13.38 18.70
CA ALA A 79 3.44 -13.90 20.07
C ALA A 79 4.23 -15.22 20.13
N GLY A 80 4.32 -15.97 19.02
CA GLY A 80 5.09 -17.21 18.88
C GLY A 80 6.62 -17.09 18.96
N GLY A 81 7.18 -16.05 19.59
CA GLY A 81 8.60 -15.99 19.95
C GLY A 81 9.55 -15.46 18.88
N ARG A 82 9.10 -14.58 17.97
CA ARG A 82 10.02 -13.92 17.04
C ARG A 82 10.68 -12.70 17.67
N ASP A 83 11.99 -12.80 17.86
CA ASP A 83 12.84 -11.76 18.44
C ASP A 83 12.92 -10.54 17.49
N GLY A 84 12.81 -9.33 18.07
CA GLY A 84 12.86 -8.07 17.34
C GLY A 84 14.22 -7.80 16.68
N ALA A 85 15.30 -8.41 17.19
CA ALA A 85 16.64 -8.32 16.61
C ALA A 85 16.74 -8.99 15.21
N ASP A 86 15.90 -9.98 14.93
CA ASP A 86 15.88 -10.72 13.65
C ASP A 86 15.14 -9.93 12.55
N LEU A 87 14.25 -9.00 12.92
CA LEU A 87 13.45 -8.22 11.95
C LEU A 87 14.31 -7.36 11.02
N GLU A 88 15.34 -6.71 11.53
CA GLU A 88 16.18 -5.82 10.73
C GLU A 88 17.09 -6.61 9.76
N ALA A 89 17.61 -7.76 10.19
CA ALA A 89 18.37 -8.65 9.32
C ALA A 89 17.51 -9.18 8.16
N ARG A 90 16.27 -9.59 8.46
CA ARG A 90 15.30 -10.02 7.43
C ARG A 90 14.91 -8.88 6.51
N ARG A 91 14.68 -7.66 7.03
CA ARG A 91 14.38 -6.48 6.21
C ARG A 91 15.48 -6.21 5.19
N LYS A 92 16.75 -6.28 5.60
CA LYS A 92 17.90 -6.12 4.71
C LYS A 92 17.92 -7.16 3.61
N ALA A 93 17.75 -8.45 3.96
CA ALA A 93 17.72 -9.54 2.98
C ALA A 93 16.58 -9.38 1.96
N VAL A 94 15.39 -8.94 2.40
CA VAL A 94 14.26 -8.64 1.50
C VAL A 94 14.60 -7.47 0.56
N THR A 95 15.21 -6.41 1.09
CA THR A 95 15.58 -5.23 0.30
C THR A 95 16.65 -5.57 -0.76
N GLU A 96 17.66 -6.37 -0.39
CA GLU A 96 18.72 -6.80 -1.30
C GLU A 96 18.18 -7.69 -2.43
N ARG A 97 17.32 -8.65 -2.08
CA ARG A 97 16.61 -9.46 -3.08
C ARG A 97 15.82 -8.59 -4.05
N GLY A 98 15.19 -7.52 -3.58
CA GLY A 98 14.46 -6.60 -4.46
C GLY A 98 15.30 -5.89 -5.49
N ARG A 99 16.48 -5.43 -5.09
CA ARG A 99 17.43 -4.78 -6.00
C ARG A 99 17.97 -5.71 -7.09
N SER A 100 17.88 -7.03 -6.91
CA SER A 100 18.29 -8.01 -7.92
C SER A 100 17.18 -8.37 -8.91
N GLN A 101 15.93 -7.99 -8.64
CA GLN A 101 14.75 -8.40 -9.42
C GLN A 101 14.14 -7.29 -10.28
N VAL A 102 14.39 -6.02 -9.94
CA VAL A 102 13.83 -4.82 -10.61
C VAL A 102 14.94 -3.86 -10.96
#